data_AF-A0A973JZD3-F1
#
_entry.id   AF-A0A973JZD3-F1
#
_cell.length_a   1.000
_cell.length_b   1.000
_cell.length_c   1.000
_cell.angle_alpha   90.00
_cell.angle_beta   90.00
_cell.angle_gamma   90.00
#
_symmetry.space_group_name_H-M   'P 1'
#
loop_
_entity.id
_entity.type
_entity.pdbx_description
1 polymer ?
#
loop_
_entity_poly.entity_id
_entity_poly.type
_entity_poly.pdbx_seq_one_letter_code
_entity_poly.pdbx_strand_id
1 'polypeptide(L)'
;EHSSVLHSAEAQEKEGGSVTRVSVERSARVDPSAYAAALRQDTALACLQSANHEVGTEQPVAEVAEVCRAAGVPLFVDAAQSLGWRTVGGDWSLLAASAHKWGGPAGVGLLVVRKGVRFAAQGPVDERGYGFENLPAIVAAAASLRAVRAEAAQEAVRLRELTERIRARVPELVADVEVVGDPERRLPGIVTFSCLYVDGETLLHELDREGFSVSSGSSCTSSTLTPSHVLKAMGVLSEGNVRISLPAGTAAEDVERFLAVLPGVVNGVREKLGAPTPSAVVREDELVVDALGKRCPIPVIELAKVIGEVPVGGLVRVLSDDEAARLDIPAWCEMREQEYVGEEPADKGTAYLVRRTS
;
A
#
# COMPACT_ATOMS: atom_id res chain seq x y z
N GLU A 1 -6.11 -7.44 -5.70
CA GLU A 1 -7.07 -8.42 -5.17
C GLU A 1 -6.44 -9.34 -4.12
N HIS A 2 -7.27 -9.94 -3.27
CA HIS A 2 -6.87 -10.99 -2.32
C HIS A 2 -6.57 -12.32 -3.05
N SER A 3 -5.78 -13.20 -2.43
CA SER A 3 -5.36 -14.48 -3.00
C SER A 3 -6.55 -15.36 -3.41
N SER A 4 -7.68 -15.31 -2.70
CA SER A 4 -8.89 -16.05 -3.07
C SER A 4 -9.41 -15.67 -4.46
N VAL A 5 -9.43 -14.38 -4.80
CA VAL A 5 -9.87 -13.90 -6.12
C VAL A 5 -8.82 -14.23 -7.18
N LEU A 6 -7.53 -14.06 -6.85
CA LEU A 6 -6.44 -14.35 -7.78
C LEU A 6 -6.38 -15.85 -8.13
N HIS A 7 -6.49 -16.74 -7.15
CA HIS A 7 -6.51 -18.19 -7.39
C HIS A 7 -7.77 -18.63 -8.15
N SER A 8 -8.92 -18.01 -7.91
CA SER A 8 -10.13 -18.26 -8.73
C SER A 8 -9.92 -17.85 -10.18
N ALA A 9 -9.26 -16.71 -10.43
CA ALA A 9 -8.92 -16.28 -11.78
C ALA A 9 -7.92 -17.26 -12.45
N GLU A 10 -6.90 -17.71 -11.73
CA GLU A 10 -5.94 -18.71 -12.24
C GLU A 10 -6.59 -20.05 -12.56
N ALA A 11 -7.58 -20.49 -11.77
CA ALA A 11 -8.37 -21.67 -12.07
C ALA A 11 -9.16 -21.51 -13.38
N GLN A 12 -9.77 -20.33 -13.57
CA GLN A 12 -10.48 -20.00 -14.80
C GLN A 12 -9.55 -20.00 -16.03
N GLU A 13 -8.32 -19.49 -15.92
CA GLU A 13 -7.32 -19.55 -17.01
C GLU A 13 -6.95 -20.99 -17.35
N LYS A 14 -6.77 -21.85 -16.35
CA LYS A 14 -6.46 -23.29 -16.54
C LYS A 14 -7.58 -24.04 -17.26
N GLU A 15 -8.82 -23.61 -17.09
CA GLU A 15 -10.00 -24.16 -17.78
C GLU A 15 -10.21 -23.58 -19.19
N GLY A 16 -9.28 -22.74 -19.69
CA GLY A 16 -9.32 -22.16 -21.03
C GLY A 16 -10.03 -20.81 -21.11
N GLY A 17 -10.39 -20.21 -19.98
CA GLY A 17 -10.86 -18.83 -19.91
C GLY A 17 -9.73 -17.81 -20.11
N SER A 18 -10.10 -16.53 -20.23
CA SER A 18 -9.15 -15.41 -20.30
C SER A 18 -9.28 -14.50 -19.08
N VAL A 19 -8.15 -14.05 -18.55
CA VAL A 19 -8.09 -13.10 -17.43
C VAL A 19 -7.30 -11.86 -17.83
N THR A 20 -7.80 -10.70 -17.42
CA THR A 20 -7.11 -9.43 -17.58
C THR A 20 -6.94 -8.80 -16.21
N ARG A 21 -5.68 -8.52 -15.84
CA ARG A 21 -5.35 -7.87 -14.57
C ARG A 21 -5.31 -6.36 -14.79
N VAL A 22 -6.18 -5.63 -14.11
CA VAL A 22 -6.16 -4.15 -14.11
C VAL A 22 -5.08 -3.68 -13.14
N SER A 23 -4.19 -2.81 -13.61
CA SER A 23 -3.12 -2.22 -12.80
C SER A 23 -3.67 -1.22 -11.77
N VAL A 24 -2.87 -0.94 -10.75
CA VAL A 24 -3.15 0.10 -9.76
C VAL A 24 -2.12 1.22 -9.88
N GLU A 25 -2.49 2.40 -9.41
CA GLU A 25 -1.58 3.51 -9.19
C GLU A 25 -0.66 3.25 -7.98
N ARG A 26 0.32 4.15 -7.77
CA ARG A 26 1.21 4.10 -6.59
C ARG A 26 0.44 4.18 -5.26
N SER A 27 -0.75 4.78 -5.25
CA SER A 27 -1.66 4.83 -4.11
C SER A 27 -2.37 3.48 -3.83
N ALA A 28 -2.17 2.47 -4.68
CA ALA A 28 -2.93 1.22 -4.75
C ALA A 28 -4.40 1.37 -5.19
N ARG A 29 -4.78 2.54 -5.69
CA ARG A 29 -6.13 2.78 -6.23
C ARG A 29 -6.19 2.37 -7.70
N VAL A 30 -7.29 1.76 -8.12
CA VAL A 30 -7.56 1.53 -9.55
C VAL A 30 -8.10 2.79 -10.20
N ASP A 31 -7.78 3.00 -11.47
CA ASP A 31 -8.47 3.97 -12.32
C ASP A 31 -9.71 3.30 -12.95
N PRO A 32 -10.93 3.85 -12.74
CA PRO A 32 -12.13 3.36 -13.44
C PRO A 32 -12.00 3.33 -14.97
N SER A 33 -11.20 4.23 -15.57
CA SER A 33 -10.96 4.25 -17.01
C SER A 33 -10.19 3.01 -17.48
N ALA A 34 -9.30 2.47 -16.64
CA ALA A 34 -8.57 1.23 -16.92
C ALA A 34 -9.50 0.02 -16.92
N TYR A 35 -10.58 0.03 -16.12
CA TYR A 35 -11.64 -0.97 -16.26
C TYR A 35 -12.34 -0.82 -17.62
N ALA A 36 -12.72 0.39 -18.01
CA ALA A 36 -13.40 0.61 -19.29
C ALA A 36 -12.57 0.11 -20.48
N ALA A 37 -11.25 0.29 -20.44
CA ALA A 37 -10.33 -0.20 -21.46
C ALA A 37 -10.11 -1.72 -21.43
N ALA A 38 -10.22 -2.35 -20.24
CA ALA A 38 -10.00 -3.79 -20.07
C ALA A 38 -11.24 -4.64 -20.40
N LEU A 39 -12.44 -4.07 -20.26
CA LEU A 39 -13.70 -4.75 -20.55
C LEU A 39 -13.85 -5.03 -22.05
N ARG A 40 -14.27 -6.26 -22.35
CA ARG A 40 -14.51 -6.79 -23.71
C ARG A 40 -15.93 -7.30 -23.83
N GLN A 41 -16.37 -7.53 -25.07
CA GLN A 41 -17.69 -8.11 -25.35
C GLN A 41 -17.90 -9.50 -24.74
N ASP A 42 -16.82 -10.27 -24.54
CA ASP A 42 -16.81 -11.61 -23.95
C ASP A 42 -16.52 -11.61 -22.44
N THR A 43 -16.46 -10.43 -21.79
CA THR A 43 -16.15 -10.37 -20.35
C THR A 43 -17.33 -10.86 -19.53
N ALA A 44 -17.12 -11.98 -18.82
CA ALA A 44 -18.16 -12.61 -18.00
C ALA A 44 -18.33 -11.97 -16.61
N LEU A 45 -17.25 -11.45 -16.02
CA LEU A 45 -17.23 -10.90 -14.66
C LEU A 45 -16.07 -9.93 -14.49
N ALA A 46 -16.33 -8.78 -13.86
CA ALA A 46 -15.31 -7.90 -13.31
C ALA A 46 -15.22 -8.11 -11.79
N CYS A 47 -14.02 -8.05 -11.23
CA CYS A 47 -13.78 -8.17 -9.79
C CYS A 47 -13.05 -6.94 -9.26
N LEU A 48 -13.44 -6.45 -8.09
CA LEU A 48 -12.76 -5.35 -7.40
C LEU A 48 -12.94 -5.47 -5.88
N GLN A 49 -11.86 -5.56 -5.11
CA GLN A 49 -11.94 -5.36 -3.66
C GLN A 49 -12.39 -3.93 -3.33
N SER A 50 -13.23 -3.77 -2.32
CA SER A 50 -13.72 -2.45 -1.88
C SER A 50 -12.66 -1.60 -1.18
N ALA A 51 -11.67 -2.24 -0.58
CA ALA A 51 -10.49 -1.62 0.02
C ALA A 51 -9.36 -2.65 0.04
N ASN A 52 -8.13 -2.17 -0.14
CA ASN A 52 -6.95 -3.03 -0.17
C ASN A 52 -6.61 -3.53 1.24
N HIS A 53 -6.43 -4.84 1.37
CA HIS A 53 -6.15 -5.50 2.65
C HIS A 53 -4.72 -5.30 3.18
N GLU A 54 -3.80 -4.83 2.34
CA GLU A 54 -2.42 -4.55 2.73
C GLU A 54 -2.21 -3.08 3.06
N VAL A 55 -2.68 -2.16 2.21
CA VAL A 55 -2.39 -0.72 2.38
C VAL A 55 -3.61 0.13 2.78
N GLY A 56 -4.77 -0.51 2.93
CA GLY A 56 -5.99 0.16 3.38
C GLY A 56 -6.69 1.03 2.32
N THR A 57 -6.05 1.33 1.18
CA THR A 57 -6.62 2.18 0.13
C THR A 57 -8.01 1.72 -0.30
N GLU A 58 -8.98 2.62 -0.21
CA GLU A 58 -10.36 2.42 -0.64
C GLU A 58 -10.47 2.51 -2.15
N GLN A 59 -11.18 1.55 -2.76
CA GLN A 59 -11.34 1.50 -4.21
C GLN A 59 -12.59 2.27 -4.66
N PRO A 60 -12.59 2.83 -5.89
CA PRO A 60 -13.73 3.51 -6.48
C PRO A 60 -14.82 2.55 -6.97
N VAL A 61 -15.44 1.83 -6.04
CA VAL A 61 -16.42 0.79 -6.37
C VAL A 61 -17.63 1.35 -7.11
N ALA A 62 -18.08 2.56 -6.76
CA ALA A 62 -19.25 3.17 -7.40
C ALA A 62 -18.96 3.51 -8.86
N GLU A 63 -17.81 4.13 -9.13
CA GLU A 63 -17.37 4.51 -10.47
C GLU A 63 -17.10 3.28 -11.35
N VAL A 64 -16.45 2.25 -10.79
CA VAL A 64 -16.23 0.99 -11.51
C VAL A 64 -17.54 0.25 -11.75
N ALA A 65 -18.49 0.28 -10.81
CA ALA A 65 -19.82 -0.31 -11.02
C ALA A 65 -20.55 0.36 -12.20
N GLU A 66 -20.44 1.69 -12.33
CA GLU A 66 -21.02 2.41 -13.48
C GLU A 66 -20.39 2.00 -14.81
N VAL A 67 -19.06 1.87 -14.85
CA VAL A 67 -18.32 1.38 -16.03
C VAL A 67 -18.78 -0.04 -16.41
N CYS A 68 -18.84 -0.95 -15.45
CA CYS A 68 -19.27 -2.34 -15.67
C CYS A 68 -20.73 -2.40 -16.13
N ARG A 69 -21.61 -1.60 -15.52
CA ARG A 69 -23.03 -1.52 -15.88
C ARG A 69 -23.22 -1.02 -17.31
N ALA A 70 -22.50 0.02 -17.72
CA ALA A 70 -22.55 0.53 -19.08
C ALA A 70 -22.09 -0.51 -20.13
N ALA A 71 -21.18 -1.39 -19.74
CA ALA A 71 -20.70 -2.51 -20.57
C ALA A 71 -21.58 -3.78 -20.47
N GLY A 72 -22.60 -3.82 -19.61
CA GLY A 72 -23.41 -5.02 -19.37
C GLY A 72 -22.66 -6.15 -18.65
N VAL A 73 -21.57 -5.84 -17.97
CA VAL A 73 -20.71 -6.81 -17.26
C VAL A 73 -21.01 -6.78 -15.76
N PRO A 74 -21.24 -7.92 -15.09
CA PRO A 74 -21.45 -7.93 -13.65
C PRO A 74 -20.17 -7.60 -12.89
N LEU A 75 -20.31 -6.84 -11.79
CA LEU A 75 -19.21 -6.53 -10.88
C LEU A 75 -19.34 -7.32 -9.58
N PHE A 76 -18.33 -8.14 -9.27
CA PHE A 76 -18.12 -8.75 -7.96
C PHE A 76 -17.24 -7.86 -7.10
N VAL A 77 -17.67 -7.61 -5.86
CA VAL A 77 -16.93 -6.80 -4.90
C VAL A 77 -16.50 -7.61 -3.68
N ASP A 78 -15.19 -7.64 -3.41
CA ASP A 78 -14.69 -8.14 -2.12
C ASP A 78 -14.78 -7.04 -1.06
N ALA A 79 -15.76 -7.17 -0.17
CA ALA A 79 -16.03 -6.25 0.92
C ALA A 79 -15.43 -6.67 2.27
N ALA A 80 -14.59 -7.71 2.30
CA ALA A 80 -14.06 -8.27 3.54
C ALA A 80 -13.43 -7.22 4.46
N GLN A 81 -12.71 -6.23 3.92
CA GLN A 81 -12.01 -5.21 4.72
C GLN A 81 -12.86 -3.99 5.06
N SER A 82 -13.90 -3.68 4.28
CA SER A 82 -14.65 -2.41 4.42
C SER A 82 -16.02 -2.57 5.09
N LEU A 83 -16.61 -3.77 5.07
CA LEU A 83 -18.02 -3.96 5.45
C LEU A 83 -18.31 -3.63 6.92
N GLY A 84 -17.35 -3.87 7.81
CA GLY A 84 -17.43 -3.50 9.23
C GLY A 84 -17.45 -1.99 9.47
N TRP A 85 -16.85 -1.22 8.55
CA TRP A 85 -16.75 0.24 8.67
C TRP A 85 -17.91 0.97 8.02
N ARG A 86 -18.36 0.50 6.84
CA ARG A 86 -19.40 1.18 6.06
C ARG A 86 -20.10 0.25 5.09
N THR A 87 -21.21 0.71 4.56
CA THR A 87 -21.86 0.09 3.41
C THR A 87 -21.07 0.42 2.15
N VAL A 88 -20.85 -0.58 1.29
CA VAL A 88 -20.24 -0.38 -0.02
C VAL A 88 -21.29 0.15 -1.01
N GLY A 89 -21.11 1.39 -1.46
CA GLY A 89 -21.97 2.04 -2.45
C GLY A 89 -21.77 1.51 -3.87
N GLY A 90 -22.57 2.00 -4.81
CA GLY A 90 -22.52 1.62 -6.22
C GLY A 90 -23.47 0.48 -6.62
N ASP A 91 -23.70 0.36 -7.92
CA ASP A 91 -24.59 -0.64 -8.53
C ASP A 91 -23.85 -1.95 -8.85
N TRP A 92 -23.05 -2.44 -7.90
CA TRP A 92 -22.32 -3.71 -8.01
C TRP A 92 -23.27 -4.90 -8.10
N SER A 93 -22.88 -6.03 -8.70
CA SER A 93 -23.77 -7.19 -8.90
C SER A 93 -23.70 -8.21 -7.77
N LEU A 94 -22.49 -8.48 -7.28
CA LEU A 94 -22.23 -9.40 -6.17
C LEU A 94 -21.31 -8.73 -5.14
N LEU A 95 -21.47 -9.09 -3.87
CA LEU A 95 -20.59 -8.65 -2.81
C LEU A 95 -20.29 -9.80 -1.84
N ALA A 96 -19.02 -10.05 -1.54
CA ALA A 96 -18.62 -11.04 -0.55
C ALA A 96 -17.91 -10.40 0.65
N ALA A 97 -18.05 -10.99 1.83
CA ALA A 97 -17.28 -10.59 3.01
C ALA A 97 -17.19 -11.75 4.01
N SER A 98 -16.27 -11.67 4.98
CA SER A 98 -16.09 -12.71 6.01
C SER A 98 -16.19 -12.18 7.42
N ALA A 99 -16.92 -12.87 8.30
CA ALA A 99 -17.34 -12.30 9.59
C ALA A 99 -16.20 -12.01 10.56
N HIS A 100 -15.15 -12.81 10.54
CA HIS A 100 -13.96 -12.60 11.36
C HIS A 100 -13.26 -11.25 11.08
N LYS A 101 -13.57 -10.57 9.97
CA LYS A 101 -13.03 -9.25 9.66
C LYS A 101 -13.69 -8.10 10.40
N TRP A 102 -14.84 -8.34 11.03
CA TRP A 102 -15.56 -7.33 11.83
C TRP A 102 -15.89 -7.82 13.24
N GLY A 103 -15.12 -8.77 13.76
CA GLY A 103 -15.28 -9.33 15.12
C GLY A 103 -16.33 -10.43 15.24
N GLY A 104 -16.88 -10.93 14.12
CA GLY A 104 -17.70 -12.14 14.10
C GLY A 104 -16.86 -13.43 14.16
N PRO A 105 -17.50 -14.61 14.25
CA PRO A 105 -16.77 -15.87 14.28
C PRO A 105 -16.09 -16.19 12.94
N ALA A 106 -14.98 -16.92 12.99
CA ALA A 106 -14.39 -17.55 11.81
C ALA A 106 -15.30 -18.67 11.27
N GLY A 107 -15.13 -19.03 10.00
CA GLY A 107 -15.90 -20.10 9.36
C GLY A 107 -17.30 -19.70 8.87
N VAL A 108 -17.67 -18.42 8.95
CA VAL A 108 -18.88 -17.87 8.32
C VAL A 108 -18.56 -16.62 7.51
N GLY A 109 -19.17 -16.52 6.33
CA GLY A 109 -19.09 -15.37 5.46
C GLY A 109 -20.45 -15.03 4.88
N LEU A 110 -20.48 -14.03 4.02
CA LEU A 110 -21.67 -13.62 3.30
C LEU A 110 -21.35 -13.45 1.82
N LEU A 111 -22.31 -13.82 0.99
CA LEU A 111 -22.38 -13.48 -0.42
C LEU A 111 -23.73 -12.83 -0.66
N VAL A 112 -23.71 -11.58 -1.10
CA VAL A 112 -24.91 -10.83 -1.50
C VAL A 112 -24.99 -10.88 -3.01
N VAL A 113 -26.15 -11.31 -3.51
CA VAL A 113 -26.46 -11.32 -4.94
C VAL A 113 -27.61 -10.33 -5.16
N ARG A 114 -27.40 -9.30 -6.00
CA ARG A 114 -28.47 -8.34 -6.29
C ARG A 114 -29.61 -9.00 -7.08
N LYS A 115 -30.83 -8.54 -6.81
CA LYS A 115 -32.02 -9.00 -7.54
C LYS A 115 -31.82 -8.78 -9.05
N GLY A 116 -32.08 -9.82 -9.84
CA GLY A 116 -31.94 -9.79 -11.31
C GLY A 116 -30.57 -10.24 -11.82
N VAL A 117 -29.56 -10.38 -10.95
CA VAL A 117 -28.27 -10.96 -11.33
C VAL A 117 -28.42 -12.47 -11.48
N ARG A 118 -28.01 -13.01 -12.63
CA ARG A 118 -27.98 -14.46 -12.86
C ARG A 118 -26.84 -15.05 -12.02
N PHE A 119 -27.19 -15.89 -11.07
CA PHE A 119 -26.25 -16.57 -10.20
C PHE A 119 -26.65 -18.03 -10.04
N ALA A 120 -25.67 -18.93 -10.20
CA ALA A 120 -25.82 -20.34 -9.93
C ALA A 120 -24.75 -20.72 -8.92
N ALA A 121 -25.18 -21.15 -7.73
CA ALA A 121 -24.26 -21.61 -6.71
C ALA A 121 -23.53 -22.87 -7.19
N GLN A 122 -22.24 -22.93 -6.87
CA GLN A 122 -21.36 -24.03 -7.24
C GLN A 122 -21.26 -25.01 -6.07
N GLY A 123 -21.46 -26.31 -6.32
CA GLY A 123 -21.38 -27.37 -5.32
C GLY A 123 -22.56 -28.36 -5.37
N PRO A 124 -22.46 -29.52 -4.70
CA PRO A 124 -23.56 -30.48 -4.63
C PRO A 124 -24.74 -29.85 -3.89
N VAL A 125 -25.85 -29.72 -4.60
CA VAL A 125 -27.14 -29.37 -4.01
C VAL A 125 -27.72 -30.68 -3.47
N ASP A 126 -27.81 -30.82 -2.15
CA ASP A 126 -28.54 -31.95 -1.55
C ASP A 126 -30.06 -31.68 -1.55
N GLU A 127 -30.87 -32.62 -1.07
CA GLU A 127 -32.33 -32.43 -0.98
C GLU A 127 -32.75 -31.24 -0.10
N ARG A 128 -31.83 -30.67 0.69
CA ARG A 128 -32.01 -29.50 1.56
C ARG A 128 -31.40 -28.22 1.00
N GLY A 129 -30.69 -28.29 -0.13
CA GLY A 129 -29.96 -27.16 -0.71
C GLY A 129 -28.45 -27.24 -0.44
N TYR A 130 -27.91 -26.30 0.33
CA TYR A 130 -26.46 -26.08 0.50
C TYR A 130 -25.87 -26.74 1.76
N GLY A 131 -26.43 -27.87 2.20
CA GLY A 131 -26.07 -28.53 3.47
C GLY A 131 -26.69 -27.86 4.71
N PHE A 132 -26.25 -28.27 5.90
CA PHE A 132 -26.79 -27.77 7.18
C PHE A 132 -26.30 -26.36 7.51
N GLU A 133 -27.22 -25.46 7.87
CA GLU A 133 -26.88 -24.10 8.22
C GLU A 133 -26.19 -24.01 9.59
N ASN A 134 -25.07 -23.29 9.65
CA ASN A 134 -24.44 -22.92 10.92
C ASN A 134 -25.18 -21.73 11.55
N LEU A 135 -26.41 -21.95 12.02
CA LEU A 135 -27.27 -20.92 12.60
C LEU A 135 -26.58 -20.11 13.72
N PRO A 136 -25.85 -20.72 14.68
CA PRO A 136 -25.14 -19.95 15.70
C PRO A 136 -24.11 -18.97 15.10
N ALA A 137 -23.31 -19.41 14.14
CA ALA A 137 -22.32 -18.55 13.50
C ALA A 137 -22.97 -17.43 12.67
N ILE A 138 -24.07 -17.73 11.97
CA ILE A 138 -24.84 -16.74 11.20
C ILE A 138 -25.40 -15.65 12.12
N VAL A 139 -26.04 -16.03 13.23
CA VAL A 139 -26.61 -15.08 14.20
C VAL A 139 -25.50 -14.23 14.83
N ALA A 140 -24.37 -14.83 15.20
CA ALA A 140 -23.23 -14.11 15.76
C ALA A 140 -22.59 -13.14 14.74
N ALA A 141 -22.47 -13.53 13.47
CA ALA A 141 -21.97 -12.67 12.40
C ALA A 141 -22.87 -11.44 12.18
N ALA A 142 -24.19 -11.62 12.21
CA ALA A 142 -25.16 -10.52 12.07
C ALA A 142 -25.18 -9.61 13.31
N ALA A 143 -25.09 -10.18 14.51
CA ALA A 143 -25.03 -9.41 15.75
C ALA A 143 -23.75 -8.56 15.85
N SER A 144 -22.59 -9.16 15.57
CA SER A 144 -21.30 -8.45 15.55
C SER A 144 -21.27 -7.33 14.50
N LEU A 145 -21.77 -7.58 13.28
CA LEU A 145 -21.82 -6.53 12.25
C LEU A 145 -22.70 -5.34 12.66
N ARG A 146 -23.82 -5.58 13.35
CA ARG A 146 -24.67 -4.50 13.88
C ARG A 146 -23.96 -3.71 14.97
N ALA A 147 -23.31 -4.40 15.91
CA ALA A 147 -22.59 -3.77 17.01
C ALA A 147 -21.45 -2.89 16.51
N VAL A 148 -20.55 -3.43 15.68
CA VAL A 148 -19.39 -2.68 15.16
C VAL A 148 -19.83 -1.48 14.32
N ARG A 149 -20.89 -1.60 13.50
CA ARG A 149 -21.40 -0.49 12.69
C ARG A 149 -22.02 0.64 13.50
N ALA A 150 -22.52 0.37 14.71
CA ALA A 150 -23.07 1.41 15.57
C ALA A 150 -21.97 2.37 16.07
N GLU A 151 -20.74 1.90 16.19
CA GLU A 151 -19.59 2.65 16.73
C GLU A 151 -18.55 3.01 15.66
N ALA A 152 -18.66 2.42 14.46
CA ALA A 152 -17.66 2.51 13.39
C ALA A 152 -17.25 3.94 13.03
N ALA A 153 -18.19 4.89 12.98
CA ALA A 153 -17.88 6.27 12.61
C ALA A 153 -17.01 6.98 13.66
N GLN A 154 -17.34 6.82 14.94
CA GLN A 154 -16.56 7.38 16.04
C GLN A 154 -15.19 6.73 16.13
N GLU A 155 -15.14 5.40 16.03
CA GLU A 155 -13.89 4.67 16.09
C GLU A 155 -12.99 4.95 14.89
N ALA A 156 -13.57 5.17 13.70
CA ALA A 156 -12.81 5.54 12.52
C ALA A 156 -12.06 6.87 12.69
N VAL A 157 -12.65 7.86 13.37
CA VAL A 157 -11.96 9.14 13.67
C VAL A 157 -10.75 8.87 14.55
N ARG A 158 -10.96 8.13 15.65
CA ARG A 158 -9.91 7.82 16.63
C ARG A 158 -8.76 7.04 16.00
N LEU A 159 -9.06 5.99 15.21
CA LEU A 159 -8.03 5.21 14.53
C LEU A 159 -7.34 6.01 13.42
N ARG A 160 -8.04 6.92 12.72
CA ARG A 160 -7.39 7.83 11.76
C ARG A 160 -6.35 8.71 12.44
N GLU A 161 -6.66 9.29 13.59
CA GLU A 161 -5.68 10.10 14.34
C GLU A 161 -4.43 9.30 14.72
N LEU A 162 -4.62 8.06 15.19
CA LEU A 162 -3.52 7.16 15.54
C LEU A 162 -2.70 6.74 14.31
N THR A 163 -3.36 6.39 13.22
CA THR A 163 -2.67 6.00 11.98
C THR A 163 -1.96 7.17 11.32
N GLU A 164 -2.52 8.38 11.33
CA GLU A 164 -1.83 9.59 10.87
C GLU A 164 -0.57 9.86 11.68
N ARG A 165 -0.62 9.67 13.00
CA ARG A 165 0.56 9.80 13.85
C ARG A 165 1.66 8.83 13.43
N ILE A 166 1.33 7.56 13.19
CA ILE A 166 2.30 6.58 12.70
C ILE A 166 2.85 7.01 11.34
N ARG A 167 1.97 7.37 10.39
CA ARG A 167 2.37 7.77 9.03
C ARG A 167 3.32 8.98 9.02
N ALA A 168 3.11 9.96 9.90
CA ALA A 168 3.95 11.13 10.02
C ALA A 168 5.28 10.84 10.74
N ARG A 169 5.23 10.11 11.85
CA ARG A 169 6.39 9.93 12.74
C ARG A 169 7.36 8.86 12.26
N VAL A 170 6.91 7.82 11.57
CA VAL A 170 7.80 6.74 11.10
C VAL A 170 8.91 7.26 10.18
N PRO A 171 8.64 8.10 9.16
CA PRO A 171 9.68 8.72 8.33
C PRO A 171 10.62 9.67 9.07
N GLU A 172 10.17 10.32 10.15
CA GLU A 172 11.02 11.20 10.97
C GLU A 172 11.99 10.40 11.86
N LEU A 173 11.55 9.21 12.30
CA LEU A 173 12.24 8.40 13.30
C LEU A 173 13.13 7.32 12.69
N VAL A 174 12.84 6.90 11.45
CA VAL A 174 13.53 5.81 10.75
C VAL A 174 13.96 6.30 9.37
N ALA A 175 15.27 6.34 9.13
CA ALA A 175 15.83 6.64 7.81
C ALA A 175 15.48 5.54 6.80
N ASP A 176 15.45 5.91 5.51
CA ASP A 176 15.22 5.00 4.38
C ASP A 176 13.90 4.21 4.51
N VAL A 177 12.83 4.92 4.85
CA VAL A 177 11.48 4.37 5.01
C VAL A 177 10.54 4.94 3.95
N GLU A 178 9.62 4.12 3.47
CA GLU A 178 8.53 4.56 2.61
C GLU A 178 7.17 4.16 3.21
N VAL A 179 6.34 5.14 3.55
CA VAL A 179 4.94 4.92 3.93
C VAL A 179 4.10 4.86 2.65
N VAL A 180 3.30 3.80 2.49
CA VAL A 180 2.57 3.52 1.24
C VAL A 180 1.05 3.58 1.43
N GLY A 181 0.33 3.53 0.31
CA GLY A 181 -1.14 3.64 0.26
C GLY A 181 -1.64 5.09 0.24
N ASP A 182 -2.92 5.24 -0.07
CA ASP A 182 -3.57 6.54 -0.22
C ASP A 182 -3.63 7.31 1.12
N PRO A 183 -3.14 8.57 1.19
CA PRO A 183 -3.09 9.35 2.42
C PRO A 183 -4.44 9.88 2.88
N GLU A 184 -5.51 9.77 2.10
CA GLU A 184 -6.83 10.27 2.48
C GLU A 184 -7.89 9.17 2.43
N ARG A 185 -8.01 8.51 1.27
CA ARG A 185 -9.01 7.49 0.95
C ARG A 185 -8.51 6.11 1.34
N ARG A 186 -8.41 5.89 2.65
CA ARG A 186 -8.01 4.60 3.22
C ARG A 186 -8.87 4.19 4.40
N LEU A 187 -8.85 2.90 4.71
CA LEU A 187 -9.41 2.35 5.94
C LEU A 187 -8.72 2.96 7.17
N PRO A 188 -9.48 3.19 8.26
CA PRO A 188 -9.01 4.03 9.37
C PRO A 188 -7.91 3.40 10.22
N GLY A 189 -7.79 2.07 10.24
CA GLY A 189 -6.88 1.34 11.13
C GLY A 189 -5.70 0.67 10.43
N ILE A 190 -5.42 0.94 9.15
CA ILE A 190 -4.33 0.28 8.41
C ILE A 190 -3.24 1.30 8.09
N VAL A 191 -2.00 0.95 8.42
CA VAL A 191 -0.79 1.65 7.97
C VAL A 191 0.21 0.63 7.48
N THR A 192 0.82 0.90 6.34
CA THR A 192 1.89 0.07 5.79
C THR A 192 3.06 0.94 5.40
N PHE A 193 4.24 0.49 5.76
CA PHE A 193 5.50 1.12 5.37
C PHE A 193 6.56 0.06 5.11
N SER A 194 7.61 0.45 4.40
CA SER A 194 8.75 -0.40 4.04
C SER A 194 10.04 0.24 4.53
N CYS A 195 10.88 -0.53 5.22
CA CYS A 195 12.20 -0.10 5.65
C CYS A 195 13.26 -0.70 4.72
N LEU A 196 14.07 0.13 4.06
CA LEU A 196 15.19 -0.38 3.28
C LEU A 196 16.27 -1.00 4.17
N TYR A 197 17.00 -1.94 3.57
CA TYR A 197 18.11 -2.65 4.19
C TYR A 197 17.71 -3.49 5.40
N VAL A 198 16.45 -3.93 5.41
CA VAL A 198 15.87 -4.73 6.49
C VAL A 198 15.18 -5.95 5.89
N ASP A 199 15.50 -7.11 6.44
CA ASP A 199 14.71 -8.31 6.21
C ASP A 199 13.39 -8.22 6.99
N GLY A 200 12.26 -8.35 6.28
CA GLY A 200 10.93 -8.14 6.84
C GLY A 200 10.55 -9.19 7.89
N GLU A 201 10.94 -10.45 7.71
CA GLU A 201 10.67 -11.51 8.69
C GLU A 201 11.45 -11.27 9.99
N THR A 202 12.73 -10.91 9.87
CA THR A 202 13.57 -10.55 11.02
C THR A 202 12.99 -9.34 11.77
N LEU A 203 12.55 -8.30 11.06
CA LEU A 203 11.91 -7.13 11.68
C LEU A 203 10.62 -7.50 12.43
N LEU A 204 9.77 -8.33 11.84
CA LEU A 204 8.56 -8.85 12.49
C LEU A 204 8.89 -9.61 13.77
N HIS A 205 9.91 -10.47 13.74
CA HIS A 205 10.34 -11.24 14.91
C HIS A 205 10.88 -10.36 16.03
N GLU A 206 11.66 -9.33 15.73
CA GLU A 206 12.16 -8.41 16.76
C GLU A 206 11.03 -7.53 17.34
N LEU A 207 10.06 -7.11 16.53
CA LEU A 207 8.87 -6.41 17.02
C LEU A 207 8.00 -7.29 17.93
N ASP A 208 7.87 -8.59 17.63
CA ASP A 208 7.16 -9.55 18.48
C ASP A 208 7.84 -9.70 19.85
N ARG A 209 9.18 -9.70 19.90
CA ARG A 209 9.94 -9.72 21.16
C ARG A 209 9.71 -8.48 22.02
N GLU A 210 9.43 -7.35 21.38
CA GLU A 210 9.04 -6.09 22.03
C GLU A 210 7.53 -6.04 22.38
N GLY A 211 6.80 -7.13 22.13
CA GLY A 211 5.38 -7.29 22.47
C GLY A 211 4.42 -6.73 21.42
N PHE A 212 4.85 -6.53 20.17
CA PHE A 212 4.01 -6.04 19.08
C PHE A 212 3.71 -7.12 18.04
N SER A 213 2.43 -7.46 17.89
CA SER A 213 1.97 -8.31 16.79
C SER A 213 1.64 -7.47 15.56
N VAL A 214 2.50 -7.52 14.55
CA VAL A 214 2.30 -6.87 13.24
C VAL A 214 2.41 -7.90 12.12
N SER A 215 2.08 -7.53 10.88
CA SER A 215 2.16 -8.44 9.72
C SER A 215 3.10 -7.89 8.66
N SER A 216 3.59 -8.74 7.74
CA SER A 216 4.06 -8.29 6.43
C SER A 216 2.96 -8.49 5.38
N GLY A 217 2.99 -7.69 4.32
CA GLY A 217 2.15 -7.82 3.13
C GLY A 217 2.22 -9.18 2.43
N SER A 218 3.27 -9.98 2.69
CA SER A 218 3.43 -11.33 2.15
C SER A 218 2.69 -12.43 2.94
N SER A 219 1.93 -12.08 3.99
CA SER A 219 1.38 -13.03 4.99
C SER A 219 0.43 -14.12 4.45
N CYS A 220 0.08 -14.14 3.16
CA CYS A 220 -0.76 -15.20 2.58
C CYS A 220 0.00 -16.41 2.01
N THR A 221 1.34 -16.44 2.04
CA THR A 221 2.13 -17.64 1.69
C THR A 221 3.31 -17.79 2.65
N SER A 222 3.16 -18.65 3.66
CA SER A 222 4.17 -18.94 4.68
C SER A 222 5.40 -19.72 4.16
N SER A 223 5.73 -19.66 2.87
CA SER A 223 6.71 -20.57 2.26
C SER A 223 7.49 -20.00 1.07
N THR A 224 7.28 -18.73 0.68
CA THR A 224 8.01 -18.13 -0.42
C THR A 224 8.43 -16.71 -0.06
N LEU A 225 9.74 -16.44 -0.15
CA LEU A 225 10.39 -15.11 -0.09
C LEU A 225 9.91 -14.14 -1.20
N THR A 226 8.68 -14.31 -1.69
CA THR A 226 8.10 -13.47 -2.73
C THR A 226 7.64 -12.14 -2.14
N PRO A 227 8.08 -11.01 -2.72
CA PRO A 227 7.56 -9.70 -2.38
C PRO A 227 6.04 -9.64 -2.49
N SER A 228 5.40 -8.81 -1.67
CA SER A 228 3.96 -8.54 -1.77
C SER A 228 3.58 -8.23 -3.22
N HIS A 229 2.60 -8.97 -3.75
CA HIS A 229 2.07 -8.72 -5.10
C HIS A 229 1.34 -7.38 -5.17
N VAL A 230 0.80 -6.88 -4.05
CA VAL A 230 0.19 -5.56 -3.96
C VAL A 230 1.25 -4.47 -4.08
N LEU A 231 2.30 -4.51 -3.25
CA LEU A 231 3.36 -3.50 -3.29
C LEU A 231 4.09 -3.52 -4.64
N LYS A 232 4.32 -4.71 -5.20
CA LYS A 232 4.85 -4.86 -6.56
C LYS A 232 3.93 -4.23 -7.62
N ALA A 233 2.62 -4.42 -7.51
CA ALA A 233 1.66 -3.81 -8.44
C ALA A 233 1.59 -2.28 -8.33
N MET A 234 1.89 -1.73 -7.15
CA MET A 234 1.98 -0.28 -6.92
C MET A 234 3.31 0.32 -7.41
N GLY A 235 4.33 -0.50 -7.69
CA GLY A 235 5.66 -0.03 -8.04
C GLY A 235 6.39 0.68 -6.88
N VAL A 236 6.12 0.26 -5.64
CA VAL A 236 6.73 0.81 -4.41
C VAL A 236 7.68 -0.18 -3.76
N LEU A 237 8.43 0.27 -2.75
CA LEU A 237 9.33 -0.60 -1.99
C LEU A 237 8.55 -1.72 -1.29
N SER A 238 9.01 -2.95 -1.48
CA SER A 238 8.41 -4.15 -0.88
C SER A 238 9.31 -4.83 0.17
N GLU A 239 10.59 -4.48 0.21
CA GLU A 239 11.54 -5.00 1.19
C GLU A 239 11.30 -4.38 2.57
N GLY A 240 11.53 -5.14 3.65
CA GLY A 240 11.32 -4.68 5.02
C GLY A 240 9.91 -4.15 5.30
N ASN A 241 8.89 -4.66 4.59
CA ASN A 241 7.53 -4.16 4.71
C ASN A 241 6.87 -4.58 6.03
N VAL A 242 6.20 -3.61 6.67
CA VAL A 242 5.44 -3.77 7.91
C VAL A 242 4.04 -3.21 7.67
N ARG A 243 3.03 -4.06 7.88
CA ARG A 243 1.62 -3.70 7.94
C ARG A 243 1.15 -3.72 9.39
N ILE A 244 0.73 -2.55 9.85
CA ILE A 244 0.07 -2.34 11.13
C ILE A 244 -1.44 -2.32 10.91
N SER A 245 -2.16 -3.08 11.73
CA SER A 245 -3.62 -3.06 11.78
C SER A 245 -4.05 -2.76 13.21
N LEU A 246 -4.60 -1.57 13.44
CA LEU A 246 -5.08 -1.14 14.74
C LEU A 246 -6.50 -1.66 14.97
N PRO A 247 -6.74 -2.56 15.94
CA PRO A 247 -8.08 -2.98 16.30
C PRO A 247 -8.87 -1.86 16.98
N ALA A 248 -10.18 -2.06 17.10
CA ALA A 248 -11.02 -1.15 17.88
C ALA A 248 -10.53 -1.07 19.34
N GLY A 249 -10.46 0.13 19.90
CA GLY A 249 -10.02 0.37 21.28
C GLY A 249 -8.50 0.38 21.51
N THR A 250 -7.65 0.29 20.49
CA THR A 250 -6.18 0.46 20.64
C THR A 250 -5.82 1.71 21.45
N ALA A 251 -5.03 1.58 22.51
CA ALA A 251 -4.64 2.73 23.33
C ALA A 251 -3.66 3.65 22.58
N ALA A 252 -3.74 4.96 22.79
CA ALA A 252 -2.78 5.90 22.17
C ALA A 252 -1.35 5.63 22.68
N GLU A 253 -1.24 5.21 23.93
CA GLU A 253 0.00 4.84 24.61
C GLU A 253 0.69 3.64 23.94
N ASP A 254 -0.07 2.70 23.37
CA ASP A 254 0.49 1.59 22.60
C ASP A 254 1.16 2.08 21.30
N VAL A 255 0.57 3.09 20.65
CA VAL A 255 1.13 3.72 19.45
C VAL A 255 2.39 4.50 19.80
N GLU A 256 2.39 5.26 20.90
CA GLU A 256 3.60 5.95 21.37
C GLU A 256 4.72 4.98 21.74
N ARG A 257 4.39 3.86 22.43
CA ARG A 257 5.36 2.81 22.74
C ARG A 257 5.96 2.22 21.46
N PHE A 258 5.12 1.93 20.47
CA PHE A 258 5.56 1.40 19.18
C PHE A 258 6.54 2.36 18.50
N LEU A 259 6.20 3.65 18.41
CA LEU A 259 7.04 4.68 17.79
C LEU A 259 8.36 4.89 18.53
N ALA A 260 8.38 4.74 19.85
CA ALA A 260 9.61 4.83 20.65
C ALA A 260 10.57 3.65 20.42
N VAL A 261 10.03 2.45 20.23
CA VAL A 261 10.81 1.21 20.07
C VAL A 261 11.30 0.99 18.64
N LEU A 262 10.48 1.37 17.64
CA LEU A 262 10.70 1.06 16.23
C LEU A 262 12.11 1.43 15.72
N PRO A 263 12.70 2.61 16.01
CA PRO A 263 14.03 2.97 15.50
C PRO A 263 15.13 2.05 16.00
N GLY A 264 15.08 1.68 17.29
CA GLY A 264 16.06 0.77 17.90
C GLY A 264 15.98 -0.62 17.28
N VAL A 265 14.77 -1.12 17.05
CA VAL A 265 14.54 -2.41 16.40
C VAL A 265 15.06 -2.40 14.96
N VAL A 266 14.70 -1.39 14.16
CA VAL A 266 15.15 -1.28 12.76
C VAL A 266 16.66 -1.21 12.66
N ASN A 267 17.31 -0.38 13.50
CA ASN A 267 18.76 -0.27 13.51
C ASN A 267 19.44 -1.58 13.93
N GLY A 268 18.91 -2.26 14.94
CA GLY A 268 19.42 -3.56 15.37
C GLY A 268 19.33 -4.63 14.27
N VAL A 269 18.31 -4.61 13.42
CA VAL A 269 18.21 -5.51 12.26
C VAL A 269 19.21 -5.12 11.17
N ARG A 270 19.37 -3.83 10.86
CA ARG A 270 20.35 -3.33 9.88
C ARG A 270 21.79 -3.73 10.25
N GLU A 271 22.15 -3.60 11.53
CA GLU A 271 23.47 -3.99 12.03
C GLU A 271 23.76 -5.48 11.84
N LYS A 272 22.79 -6.36 12.12
CA LYS A 272 22.93 -7.82 11.95
C LYS A 272 23.15 -8.23 10.49
N LEU A 273 22.61 -7.47 9.55
CA LEU A 273 22.74 -7.74 8.11
C LEU A 273 23.99 -7.14 7.48
N GLY A 274 24.81 -6.40 8.26
CA GLY A 274 25.93 -5.64 7.71
C GLY A 274 25.49 -4.59 6.70
N ALA A 275 24.24 -4.13 6.80
CA ALA A 275 23.71 -3.05 5.99
C ALA A 275 24.53 -1.77 6.25
N PRO A 276 24.70 -0.89 5.25
CA PRO A 276 25.31 0.41 5.49
C PRO A 276 24.54 1.09 6.63
N THR A 277 25.24 1.39 7.73
CA THR A 277 24.65 2.11 8.86
C THR A 277 24.16 3.44 8.31
N PRO A 278 22.85 3.78 8.42
CA PRO A 278 22.40 5.13 8.16
C PRO A 278 23.08 5.98 9.22
N SER A 279 24.18 6.61 8.84
CA SER A 279 24.86 7.54 9.71
C SER A 279 23.97 8.77 9.75
N ALA A 280 23.20 8.91 10.82
CA ALA A 280 22.64 10.20 11.20
C ALA A 280 23.83 11.12 11.50
N VAL A 281 24.41 11.72 10.46
CA VAL A 281 25.35 12.82 10.56
C VAL A 281 24.56 14.07 10.29
N VAL A 282 24.16 14.74 11.36
CA VAL A 282 24.00 16.19 11.26
C VAL A 282 25.41 16.76 11.06
N ARG A 283 25.71 17.22 9.84
CA ARG A 283 26.78 18.18 9.55
C ARG A 283 26.26 19.18 8.53
N GLU A 284 26.58 20.44 8.81
CA GLU A 284 26.05 21.66 8.19
C GLU A 284 26.15 21.68 6.65
N ASP A 285 24.98 21.78 6.01
CA ASP A 285 24.62 22.55 4.81
C ASP A 285 25.35 22.42 3.46
N GLU A 286 26.06 21.33 3.15
CA GLU A 286 26.46 21.06 1.75
C GLU A 286 26.72 19.56 1.46
N LEU A 287 25.98 18.96 0.53
CA LEU A 287 26.19 17.60 0.02
C LEU A 287 26.82 17.66 -1.37
N VAL A 288 27.96 16.97 -1.57
CA VAL A 288 28.69 16.98 -2.85
C VAL A 288 28.49 15.69 -3.63
N VAL A 289 28.07 15.81 -4.89
CA VAL A 289 27.95 14.71 -5.87
C VAL A 289 29.10 14.78 -6.86
N ASP A 290 29.94 13.75 -6.90
CA ASP A 290 31.00 13.62 -7.92
C ASP A 290 30.51 12.85 -9.15
N ALA A 291 30.28 13.59 -10.24
CA ALA A 291 29.92 13.07 -11.55
C ALA A 291 30.98 13.39 -12.62
N LEU A 292 32.24 13.64 -12.23
CA LEU A 292 33.34 13.85 -13.16
C LEU A 292 33.61 12.60 -14.00
N GLY A 293 33.84 12.79 -15.30
CA GLY A 293 34.01 11.72 -16.27
C GLY A 293 32.71 11.01 -16.66
N LYS A 294 31.55 11.42 -16.12
CA LYS A 294 30.24 10.84 -16.42
C LYS A 294 29.46 11.80 -17.32
N ARG A 295 28.86 11.27 -18.40
CA ARG A 295 28.04 12.03 -19.35
C ARG A 295 26.57 12.05 -18.93
N CYS A 296 25.82 13.03 -19.43
CA CYS A 296 24.36 13.08 -19.33
C CYS A 296 23.72 11.73 -19.73
N PRO A 297 22.70 11.22 -18.98
CA PRO A 297 21.98 11.89 -17.90
C PRO A 297 22.53 11.62 -16.48
N ILE A 298 23.73 11.05 -16.35
CA ILE A 298 24.22 10.55 -15.07
C ILE A 298 24.35 11.64 -13.98
N PRO A 299 24.88 12.85 -14.25
CA PRO A 299 24.94 13.91 -13.22
C PRO A 299 23.55 14.28 -12.66
N VAL A 300 22.52 14.29 -13.50
CA VAL A 300 21.13 14.58 -13.10
C VAL A 300 20.54 13.42 -12.31
N ILE A 301 20.82 12.18 -12.71
CA ILE A 301 20.36 10.99 -11.98
C ILE A 301 20.97 10.95 -10.58
N GLU A 302 22.28 11.21 -10.45
CA GLU A 302 22.95 11.23 -9.15
C GLU A 302 22.43 12.38 -8.28
N LEU A 303 22.22 13.58 -8.85
CA LEU A 303 21.53 14.68 -8.16
C LEU A 303 20.14 14.27 -7.66
N ALA A 304 19.33 13.65 -8.52
CA ALA A 304 17.96 13.26 -8.19
C ALA A 304 17.88 12.20 -7.09
N LYS A 305 18.91 11.35 -6.97
CA LYS A 305 19.00 10.38 -5.88
C LYS A 305 19.24 11.07 -4.54
N VAL A 306 20.16 12.04 -4.51
CA VAL A 306 20.64 12.61 -3.24
C VAL A 306 19.90 13.87 -2.79
N ILE A 307 19.18 14.56 -3.69
CA ILE A 307 18.49 15.82 -3.35
C ILE A 307 17.50 15.65 -2.19
N GLY A 308 16.84 14.49 -2.10
CA GLY A 308 15.89 14.17 -1.04
C GLY A 308 16.54 13.86 0.31
N GLU A 309 17.86 13.62 0.31
CA GLU A 309 18.66 13.37 1.51
C GLU A 309 19.12 14.68 2.17
N VAL A 310 19.11 15.79 1.43
CA VAL A 310 19.42 17.12 1.94
C VAL A 310 18.17 17.74 2.57
N PRO A 311 18.24 18.42 3.74
CA PRO A 311 17.08 19.09 4.33
C PRO A 311 16.56 20.20 3.40
N VAL A 312 15.28 20.56 3.53
CA VAL A 312 14.73 21.73 2.83
C VAL A 312 15.53 22.98 3.22
N GLY A 313 16.02 23.70 2.21
CA GLY A 313 16.95 24.82 2.36
C GLY A 313 18.42 24.44 2.23
N GLY A 314 18.78 23.16 2.30
CA GLY A 314 20.15 22.67 2.15
C GLY A 314 20.62 22.59 0.70
N LEU A 315 21.95 22.56 0.53
CA LEU A 315 22.62 22.65 -0.77
C LEU A 315 23.16 21.30 -1.25
N VAL A 316 22.96 20.98 -2.52
CA VAL A 316 23.66 19.93 -3.26
C VAL A 316 24.60 20.56 -4.28
N ARG A 317 25.85 20.13 -4.28
CA ARG A 317 26.90 20.55 -5.21
C ARG A 317 27.25 19.40 -6.16
N VAL A 318 26.92 19.51 -7.44
CA VAL A 318 27.18 18.48 -8.45
C VAL A 318 28.41 18.85 -9.26
N LEU A 319 29.49 18.07 -9.14
CA LEU A 319 30.70 18.22 -9.95
C LEU A 319 30.53 17.48 -11.28
N SER A 320 30.64 18.17 -12.41
CA SER A 320 30.60 17.53 -13.73
C SER A 320 31.49 18.27 -14.73
N ASP A 321 32.19 17.51 -15.58
CA ASP A 321 32.98 17.97 -16.71
C ASP A 321 32.24 17.80 -18.06
N ASP A 322 30.95 17.46 -18.00
CA ASP A 322 30.09 17.34 -19.17
C ASP A 322 29.38 18.67 -19.47
N GLU A 323 29.52 19.16 -20.72
CA GLU A 323 28.90 20.41 -21.14
C GLU A 323 27.36 20.35 -21.13
N ALA A 324 26.77 19.15 -21.31
CA ALA A 324 25.32 18.95 -21.28
C ALA A 324 24.72 19.19 -19.89
N ALA A 325 25.47 18.94 -18.81
CA ALA A 325 25.02 19.14 -17.44
C ALA A 325 24.59 20.59 -17.16
N ARG A 326 25.19 21.55 -17.90
CA ARG A 326 24.85 22.97 -17.85
C ARG A 326 23.42 23.29 -18.25
N LEU A 327 22.85 22.50 -19.15
CA LEU A 327 21.46 22.65 -19.60
C LEU A 327 20.52 21.74 -18.81
N ASP A 328 20.97 20.52 -18.51
CA ASP A 328 20.09 19.48 -17.94
C ASP A 328 19.83 19.65 -16.44
N ILE A 329 20.80 20.14 -15.66
CA ILE A 329 20.63 20.34 -14.21
C ILE A 329 19.61 21.45 -13.93
N PRO A 330 19.68 22.65 -14.55
CA PRO A 330 18.65 23.67 -14.38
C PRO A 330 17.26 23.20 -14.83
N ALA A 331 17.18 22.52 -15.98
CA ALA A 331 15.90 22.01 -16.50
C ALA A 331 15.28 20.97 -15.55
N TRP A 332 16.10 20.10 -14.94
CA TRP A 332 15.63 19.16 -13.94
C TRP A 332 15.17 19.87 -12.66
N CYS A 333 15.85 20.93 -12.22
CA CYS A 333 15.44 21.72 -11.06
C CYS A 333 14.06 22.34 -11.28
N GLU A 334 13.82 22.94 -12.46
CA GLU A 334 12.52 23.49 -12.85
C GLU A 334 11.42 22.40 -12.84
N MET A 335 11.71 21.23 -13.43
CA MET A 335 10.77 20.11 -13.47
C MET A 335 10.43 19.54 -12.08
N ARG A 336 11.37 19.60 -11.14
CA ARG A 336 11.23 19.02 -9.79
C ARG A 336 10.94 20.04 -8.71
N GLU A 337 10.65 21.28 -9.10
CA GLU A 337 10.39 22.40 -8.20
C GLU A 337 11.51 22.58 -7.16
N GLN A 338 12.77 22.46 -7.58
CA GLN A 338 13.98 22.72 -6.80
C GLN A 338 14.65 24.02 -7.26
N GLU A 339 15.41 24.69 -6.39
CA GLU A 339 16.10 25.94 -6.74
C GLU A 339 17.49 25.65 -7.35
N TYR A 340 17.70 26.06 -8.59
CA TYR A 340 19.04 26.11 -9.17
C TYR A 340 19.74 27.41 -8.76
N VAL A 341 20.76 27.31 -7.91
CA VAL A 341 21.45 28.46 -7.30
C VAL A 341 22.49 29.05 -8.25
N GLY A 342 23.12 28.23 -9.08
CA GLY A 342 24.12 28.66 -10.05
C GLY A 342 25.22 27.63 -10.28
N GLU A 343 26.27 28.04 -10.99
CA GLU A 343 27.46 27.23 -11.24
C GLU A 343 28.72 27.99 -10.86
N GLU A 344 29.73 27.25 -10.38
CA GLU A 344 31.05 27.80 -10.08
C GLU A 344 32.19 26.92 -10.63
N PRO A 345 33.36 27.51 -10.94
CA PRO A 345 34.51 26.74 -11.39
C PRO A 345 34.97 25.74 -10.33
N ALA A 346 35.31 24.52 -10.74
CA ALA A 346 35.93 23.50 -9.89
C ALA A 346 37.31 23.10 -10.42
N ASP A 347 38.12 22.45 -9.58
CA ASP A 347 39.47 21.97 -9.96
C ASP A 347 39.47 21.10 -11.22
N LYS A 348 38.36 20.38 -11.45
CA LYS A 348 38.05 19.67 -12.70
C LYS A 348 36.57 19.88 -13.03
N GLY A 349 36.29 20.40 -14.21
CA GLY A 349 34.92 20.67 -14.65
C GLY A 349 34.26 21.85 -13.93
N THR A 350 32.95 21.74 -13.74
CA THR A 350 32.08 22.78 -13.17
C THR A 350 31.30 22.20 -12.01
N ALA A 351 31.12 23.00 -10.95
CA ALA A 351 30.26 22.66 -9.82
C ALA A 351 28.90 23.36 -9.99
N TYR A 352 27.83 22.58 -10.08
CA TYR A 352 26.45 23.06 -10.19
C TYR A 352 25.78 23.01 -8.82
N LEU A 353 25.22 24.12 -8.35
CA LEU A 353 24.65 24.27 -7.02
C LEU A 353 23.12 24.23 -7.09
N VAL A 354 22.52 23.32 -6.35
CA VAL A 354 21.06 23.10 -6.30
C VAL A 354 20.62 23.14 -4.85
N ARG A 355 19.67 24.01 -4.51
CA ARG A 355 19.06 24.07 -3.19
C ARG A 355 17.74 23.34 -3.20
N ARG A 356 17.54 22.49 -2.19
CA ARG A 356 16.25 21.83 -2.00
C ARG A 356 15.22 22.82 -1.48
N THR A 357 14.05 22.90 -2.13
CA THR A 357 12.96 23.81 -1.74
C THR A 357 11.74 23.12 -1.17
N SER A 358 11.61 21.79 -1.32
CA SER A 358 10.45 21.00 -0.87
C SER A 358 10.81 19.62 -0.35
#